data_AF-A0A399ZU25-F1
#
_entry.id   AF-A0A399ZU25-F1
#
_cell.length_a   1.000
_cell.length_b   1.000
_cell.length_c   1.000
_cell.angle_alpha   90.00
_cell.angle_beta   90.00
_cell.angle_gamma   90.00
#
_symmetry.space_group_name_H-M   'P 1'
#
loop_
_entity.id
_entity.type
_entity.pdbx_description
1 polymer ?
#
loop_
_entity_poly.entity_id
_entity_poly.type
_entity_poly.pdbx_seq_one_letter_code
_entity_poly.pdbx_strand_id
1 'polypeptide(L)' 'MALTTYEGIVEKGKIRLKTGVRLPENAKVYVIVPEAQAKKSVRVQTPRLLHRKQASDFKMKVGKA' A
#
# COMPACT_ATOMS: atom_id res chain seq x y z
N MET A 1 -3.17 -28.24 10.66
CA MET A 1 -2.18 -27.13 10.57
C MET A 1 -2.23 -26.38 11.88
N ALA A 2 -1.17 -26.42 12.70
CA ALA A 2 -1.18 -25.76 14.01
C ALA A 2 -0.81 -24.28 13.82
N LEU A 3 -1.68 -23.38 14.29
CA LEU A 3 -1.44 -21.94 14.28
C LEU A 3 -1.08 -21.52 15.71
N THR A 4 0.11 -20.95 15.89
CA THR A 4 0.54 -20.38 17.16
C THR A 4 0.48 -18.87 17.07
N THR A 5 -0.33 -18.25 17.90
CA THR A 5 -0.45 -16.79 17.98
C THR A 5 0.44 -16.27 19.10
N TYR A 6 1.30 -15.32 18.78
CA TYR A 6 2.14 -14.64 19.77
C TYR A 6 1.61 -13.23 20.00
N GLU A 7 1.51 -12.85 21.27
CA GLU A 7 1.22 -11.48 21.66
C GLU A 7 2.53 -10.68 21.72
N GLY A 8 2.52 -9.48 21.14
CA GLY A 8 3.63 -8.56 21.14
C GLY A 8 3.15 -7.12 21.22
N ILE A 9 3.99 -6.25 21.76
CA ILE A 9 3.71 -4.82 21.88
C ILE A 9 4.51 -4.10 20.79
N VAL A 10 3.90 -3.10 20.16
CA VAL A 10 4.61 -2.23 19.22
C VAL A 10 5.28 -1.12 20.02
N GLU A 11 6.61 -1.10 20.04
CA GLU A 11 7.40 -0.04 20.65
C GLU A 11 8.31 0.60 19.60
N LYS A 12 8.19 1.93 19.41
CA LYS A 12 8.97 2.69 18.41
C LYS A 12 8.85 2.10 16.98
N GLY A 13 7.66 1.64 16.60
CA GLY A 13 7.40 1.06 15.28
C GLY A 13 8.00 -0.34 15.06
N LYS A 14 8.55 -0.96 16.10
CA LYS A 14 9.07 -2.33 16.06
C LYS A 14 8.17 -3.24 16.91
N ILE A 15 7.85 -4.41 16.39
CA ILE A 15 7.12 -5.43 17.14
C ILE A 15 8.10 -6.08 18.12
N ARG A 16 7.81 -5.99 19.42
CA ARG A 16 8.53 -6.70 20.47
C ARG A 16 7.66 -7.84 20.99
N LEU A 17 8.14 -9.06 20.79
CA LEU A 17 7.52 -10.25 21.36
C LEU A 17 7.97 -10.42 22.81
N LYS A 18 7.15 -11.08 23.64
CA LYS A 18 7.52 -11.42 25.02
C LYS A 18 8.84 -12.22 25.04
N THR A 19 9.62 -12.02 26.10
CA THR A 19 10.91 -12.67 26.30
C THR A 19 10.78 -14.19 26.20
N GLY A 20 11.65 -14.85 25.42
CA GLY A 20 11.65 -16.30 25.25
C GLY A 20 10.93 -16.82 24.00
N VAL A 21 10.19 -15.97 23.27
CA VAL A 21 9.62 -16.35 21.98
C VAL A 21 10.71 -16.38 20.91
N ARG A 22 10.97 -17.57 20.34
CA ARG A 22 11.81 -17.75 19.16
C ARG A 22 10.95 -18.23 18.00
N LEU A 23 10.91 -17.44 16.94
CA LEU A 23 10.26 -17.83 15.68
C LEU A 23 11.20 -18.77 14.92
N PRO A 24 10.69 -19.81 14.24
CA PRO A 24 11.48 -20.67 13.37
C PRO A 24 12.12 -19.86 12.24
N GLU A 25 13.26 -20.34 11.74
CA GLU A 25 13.90 -19.76 10.56
C GLU A 25 12.95 -19.84 9.35
N ASN A 26 12.90 -18.76 8.56
CA ASN A 26 12.01 -18.60 7.40
C ASN A 26 10.49 -18.65 7.70
N ALA A 27 10.08 -18.50 8.97
CA ALA A 27 8.66 -18.43 9.31
C ALA A 27 7.99 -17.18 8.71
N LYS A 28 6.80 -17.36 8.11
CA LYS A 28 5.99 -16.27 7.56
C LYS A 28 5.23 -15.57 8.68
N VAL A 29 5.43 -14.27 8.85
CA VAL A 29 4.80 -13.47 9.90
C VAL A 29 3.64 -12.65 9.34
N TYR A 30 2.50 -12.70 10.02
CA TYR A 30 1.33 -11.88 9.72
C TYR A 30 1.09 -10.92 10.88
N VAL A 31 0.94 -9.62 10.58
CA VAL A 31 0.69 -8.58 11.58
C VAL A 31 -0.72 -8.05 11.34
N ILE A 32 -1.58 -8.18 12.34
CA ILE A 32 -2.95 -7.70 12.30
C ILE A 32 -3.02 -6.44 13.16
N VAL A 33 -3.39 -5.31 12.54
CA VAL A 33 -3.57 -4.03 13.23
C VAL A 33 -5.01 -3.58 12.99
N PRO A 34 -5.90 -3.66 14.02
CA PRO A 34 -7.34 -3.42 13.86
C PRO A 34 -7.70 -2.03 13.33
N GLU A 35 -6.87 -1.03 13.62
CA GLU A 35 -7.09 0.38 13.27
C GLU A 35 -5.90 0.99 12.53
N ALA A 36 -5.12 0.18 11.81
CA ALA A 36 -4.12 0.76 10.92
C ALA A 36 -4.85 1.61 9.89
N GLN A 37 -4.79 2.93 10.05
CA GLN A 37 -5.06 3.86 8.98
C GLN A 37 -4.01 3.58 7.91
N ALA A 38 -4.30 2.63 7.03
CA ALA A 38 -3.62 2.52 5.76
C ALA A 38 -3.72 3.93 5.17
N LYS A 39 -2.56 4.57 4.97
CA LYS A 39 -2.52 5.84 4.22
C LYS A 39 -3.17 5.52 2.89
N LYS A 40 -4.45 5.88 2.73
CA LYS A 40 -5.14 5.77 1.45
C LYS A 40 -4.35 6.66 0.53
N SER A 41 -3.58 6.07 -0.38
CA SER A 41 -2.96 6.84 -1.44
C SER A 41 -4.10 7.41 -2.26
N VAL A 42 -4.46 8.67 -2.02
CA VAL A 42 -5.47 9.37 -2.80
C VAL A 42 -4.85 9.61 -4.16
N ARG A 43 -5.12 8.73 -5.10
CA ARG A 43 -4.68 8.87 -6.48
C ARG A 43 -5.76 9.66 -7.22
N VAL A 44 -5.43 10.88 -7.63
CA VAL A 44 -6.25 11.59 -8.62
C VAL A 44 -6.15 10.79 -9.91
N GLN A 45 -7.24 10.16 -10.33
CA GLN A 45 -7.33 9.50 -11.62
C GLN A 45 -7.21 10.57 -12.70
N THR A 46 -6.16 10.50 -13.52
CA THR A 46 -6.04 11.38 -14.67
C THR A 46 -7.17 11.07 -15.65
N PRO A 47 -7.92 12.08 -16.12
CA PRO A 47 -8.93 11.88 -17.14
C PRO A 47 -8.32 11.17 -18.37
N ARG A 48 -9.04 10.18 -18.90
CA ARG A 48 -8.67 9.52 -20.16
C ARG A 48 -9.67 9.92 -21.23
N LEU A 49 -9.22 9.98 -22.49
CA LEU A 49 -10.12 10.13 -23.63
C LEU A 49 -11.05 8.90 -23.71
N LEU A 50 -12.35 9.14 -23.92
CA LEU A 50 -13.35 8.09 -24.13
C LEU A 50 -12.99 7.22 -25.33
N HIS A 51 -12.44 7.84 -26.38
CA HIS A 51 -11.92 7.16 -27.56
C HIS A 51 -10.49 7.63 -27.86
N ARG A 52 -9.51 6.71 -27.81
CA ARG A 52 -8.09 7.02 -28.05
C ARG A 52 -7.84 7.71 -29.41
N LYS A 53 -8.67 7.45 -30.41
CA LYS A 53 -8.56 8.03 -31.75
C LYS A 53 -8.75 9.56 -31.78
N GLN A 54 -9.43 10.14 -30.79
CA GLN A 54 -9.69 11.59 -30.69
C GLN A 54 -8.46 12.41 -30.30
N ALA A 55 -7.32 11.79 -29.99
CA ALA A 55 -6.09 12.50 -29.65
C ALA A 55 -5.63 13.47 -30.76
N SER A 56 -5.97 13.20 -32.02
CA SER A 56 -5.70 14.09 -33.15
C SER A 56 -6.39 15.45 -33.05
N ASP A 57 -7.52 15.51 -32.37
CA ASP A 57 -8.40 16.68 -32.32
C ASP A 57 -7.85 17.74 -31.37
N PHE A 58 -7.00 17.33 -30.42
CA PHE A 58 -6.34 18.17 -29.43
C PHE A 58 -4.95 18.66 -29.87
N LYS A 59 -4.63 18.61 -31.17
CA LYS A 59 -3.38 19.18 -31.68
C LYS A 59 -3.40 20.71 -31.54
N MET A 60 -2.47 21.23 -30.73
CA MET A 60 -2.29 22.66 -30.53
C MET A 60 -2.00 23.36 -31.87
N LYS A 61 -2.75 24.43 -32.16
CA LYS A 61 -2.44 25.35 -33.26
C LYS A 61 -1.85 26.63 -32.67
N VAL A 62 -0.68 27.01 -33.16
CA VAL A 62 -0.04 28.28 -32.79
C VAL A 62 -0.44 29.32 -33.82
N GLY A 63 -1.14 30.37 -33.38
CA GLY A 63 -1.43 31.54 -34.20
C GLY A 63 -0.20 32.45 -34.32
N LYS A 64 -0.14 33.29 -35.36
CA LYS A 64 0.84 34.37 -35.42
C LYS A 64 0.52 35.41 -34.33
N ALA A 65 1.57 35.88 -33.66
CA ALA A 65 1.52 36.95 -32.66
C ALA A 65 1.15 38.29 -33.29
#